data_AF-A0A1M5JU29-F1
#
_entry.id   AF-A0A1M5JU29-F1
#
_cell.length_a   1.000
_cell.length_b   1.000
_cell.length_c   1.000
_cell.angle_alpha   90.00
_cell.angle_beta   90.00
_cell.angle_gamma   90.00
#
_symmetry.space_group_name_H-M   'P 1'
#
loop_
_entity.id
_entity.type
_entity.pdbx_description
1 polymer ?
#
loop_
_entity_poly.entity_id
_entity_poly.type
_entity_poly.pdbx_seq_one_letter_code
_entity_poly.pdbx_strand_id
1 'polypeptide(L)'
;MKRQINISLICALFSVALFSACDDGSSAPEEPVDTFDAAVVCPVDGMNAYGEPNRGTFTDARDGQVYKYTTIGNQVWMAENLKFDAPYSLCYGKIEGFCDTFGRFYSLHVNGEYFDLFDQELLDTICPAGWHVPSVEEWNKLADSMGGADNAGHRLMSSLDFGERYKPGSDDCEFNSLPAGYWLKDGNLYFEYSGSTYWSSTAKDLGSSYSCGLTSKEFGCDLNQPKMSIRCLKD
;
A
#
# COMPACT_ATOMS: atom_id res chain seq x y z
N MET A 1 -3.59 54.15 -45.96
CA MET A 1 -3.10 55.49 -46.36
C MET A 1 -3.53 56.49 -45.29
N LYS A 2 -2.63 57.39 -44.86
CA LYS A 2 -2.65 58.25 -43.63
C LYS A 2 -2.13 57.50 -42.40
N ARG A 3 -0.84 57.52 -42.05
CA ARG A 3 0.22 58.56 -41.96
C ARG A 3 0.04 59.49 -40.74
N GLN A 4 0.90 59.23 -39.76
CA GLN A 4 1.34 59.98 -38.57
C GLN A 4 0.98 61.46 -38.50
N ILE A 5 0.71 61.94 -37.27
CA ILE A 5 1.31 63.17 -36.72
C ILE A 5 1.58 62.96 -35.22
N ASN A 6 2.86 63.00 -34.83
CA ASN A 6 3.35 63.23 -33.47
C ASN A 6 3.30 64.73 -33.17
N ILE A 7 2.84 65.13 -31.98
CA ILE A 7 3.22 66.40 -31.35
C ILE A 7 3.46 66.14 -29.86
N SER A 8 4.73 66.29 -29.47
CA SER A 8 5.17 66.34 -28.07
C SER A 8 4.60 67.56 -27.36
N LEU A 9 4.13 67.37 -26.12
CA LEU A 9 4.05 68.45 -25.15
C LEU A 9 4.54 67.95 -23.78
N ILE A 10 5.52 68.68 -23.27
CA ILE A 10 6.22 68.51 -21.99
C ILE A 10 5.27 68.90 -20.85
N CYS A 11 5.18 68.07 -19.80
CA CYS A 11 4.86 68.54 -18.45
C CYS A 11 5.42 67.54 -17.42
N ALA A 12 6.46 67.97 -16.72
CA ALA A 12 7.01 67.28 -15.57
C ALA A 12 6.08 67.47 -14.38
N LEU A 13 5.62 66.37 -13.77
CA LEU A 13 5.03 66.35 -12.45
C LEU A 13 5.64 65.18 -11.67
N PHE A 14 6.50 65.53 -10.72
CA PHE A 14 6.93 64.65 -9.64
C PHE A 14 5.69 64.25 -8.83
N SER A 15 5.35 62.97 -8.85
CA SER A 15 4.40 62.37 -7.91
C SER A 15 5.16 61.33 -7.12
N VAL A 16 5.40 61.65 -5.84
CA VAL A 16 5.96 60.74 -4.85
C VAL A 16 4.90 59.66 -4.60
N ALA A 17 5.11 58.47 -5.14
CA ALA A 17 4.33 57.30 -4.76
C ALA A 17 4.82 56.85 -3.37
N LEU A 18 3.99 57.07 -2.36
CA LEU A 18 4.06 56.37 -1.10
C LEU A 18 3.86 54.88 -1.39
N PHE A 19 4.93 54.09 -1.32
CA PHE A 19 4.83 52.65 -1.19
C PHE A 19 4.24 52.35 0.19
N SER A 20 2.93 52.10 0.26
CA SER A 20 2.38 51.33 1.36
C SER A 20 2.87 49.90 1.18
N ALA A 21 3.90 49.53 1.93
CA ALA A 21 4.26 48.14 2.12
C ALA A 21 3.09 47.48 2.83
N CYS A 22 2.30 46.68 2.11
CA CYS A 22 1.50 45.64 2.72
C CYS A 22 2.50 44.54 3.10
N ASP A 23 2.70 44.38 4.40
CA ASP A 23 3.28 43.19 5.00
C ASP A 23 2.30 42.05 4.73
N ASP A 24 2.43 41.41 3.56
CA ASP A 24 1.74 40.15 3.29
C ASP A 24 2.49 39.07 4.06
N GLY A 25 2.21 39.00 5.37
CA GLY A 25 2.56 37.91 6.27
C GLY A 25 1.86 36.59 5.90
N SER A 26 1.88 36.23 4.62
CA SER A 26 1.51 34.90 4.14
C SER A 26 2.78 34.05 4.16
N SER A 27 3.19 33.63 5.35
CA SER A 27 4.03 32.44 5.46
C SER A 27 3.27 31.29 4.79
N ALA A 28 3.79 30.80 3.65
CA ALA A 28 3.38 29.50 3.13
C ALA A 28 3.46 28.51 4.30
N PRO A 29 2.45 27.63 4.50
CA PRO A 29 2.57 26.60 5.52
C PRO A 29 3.89 25.87 5.27
N GLU A 30 4.77 25.84 6.26
CA GLU A 30 5.99 25.03 6.18
C GLU A 30 5.52 23.60 5.89
N GLU A 31 5.94 23.06 4.75
CA GLU A 31 5.66 21.67 4.39
C GLU A 31 6.06 20.80 5.60
N PRO A 32 5.19 19.89 6.07
CA PRO A 32 5.47 19.08 7.23
C PRO A 32 6.81 18.36 7.04
N VAL A 33 7.76 18.61 7.94
CA VAL A 33 9.07 17.95 7.89
C VAL A 33 8.86 16.48 8.20
N ASP A 34 9.12 15.65 7.19
CA ASP A 34 9.11 14.21 7.31
C ASP A 34 10.24 13.74 8.25
N THR A 35 9.87 13.12 9.37
CA THR A 35 10.79 12.68 10.44
C THR A 35 11.04 11.17 10.44
N PHE A 36 10.61 10.48 9.39
CA PHE A 36 10.76 9.04 9.28
C PHE A 36 12.22 8.62 9.17
N ASP A 37 12.59 7.58 9.93
CA ASP A 37 13.88 6.91 9.84
C ASP A 37 13.67 5.39 9.82
N ALA A 38 13.93 4.78 8.66
CA ALA A 38 13.78 3.33 8.47
C ALA A 38 14.65 2.53 9.44
N ALA A 39 15.83 3.03 9.84
CA ALA A 39 16.70 2.33 10.79
C ALA A 39 16.09 2.26 12.19
N VAL A 40 15.19 3.20 12.53
CA VAL A 40 14.45 3.21 13.80
C VAL A 40 13.14 2.43 13.68
N VAL A 41 12.40 2.60 12.58
CA VAL A 41 11.07 1.98 12.39
C VAL A 41 11.17 0.48 12.10
N CYS A 42 12.15 0.04 11.33
CA CYS A 42 12.31 -1.35 10.90
C CYS A 42 13.79 -1.77 10.91
N PRO A 43 14.43 -1.78 12.10
CA PRO A 43 15.85 -2.09 12.23
C PRO A 43 16.18 -3.47 11.65
N VAL A 44 17.26 -3.52 10.86
CA VAL A 44 17.73 -4.77 10.21
C VAL A 44 18.18 -5.79 11.25
N ASP A 45 18.97 -5.35 12.22
CA ASP A 45 19.53 -6.17 13.29
C ASP A 45 18.65 -6.11 14.55
N GLY A 46 18.78 -7.10 15.41
CA GLY A 46 18.05 -7.20 16.68
C GLY A 46 17.00 -8.30 16.67
N MET A 47 16.20 -8.34 17.74
CA MET A 47 15.15 -9.33 17.94
C MET A 47 13.78 -8.64 18.00
N ASN A 48 12.78 -9.27 17.38
CA ASN A 48 11.39 -8.87 17.46
C ASN A 48 10.76 -9.31 18.79
N ALA A 49 9.47 -8.98 18.99
CA ALA A 49 8.72 -9.30 20.21
C ALA A 49 8.62 -10.82 20.52
N TYR A 50 8.92 -11.67 19.54
CA TYR A 50 8.85 -13.13 19.64
C TYR A 50 10.22 -13.78 19.88
N GLY A 51 11.27 -13.00 20.06
CA GLY A 51 12.63 -13.50 20.29
C GLY A 51 13.31 -14.05 19.04
N GLU A 52 12.83 -13.67 17.85
CA GLU A 52 13.41 -14.02 16.55
C GLU A 52 14.08 -12.79 15.93
N PRO A 53 15.01 -12.96 14.97
CA PRO A 53 15.59 -11.82 14.25
C PRO A 53 14.52 -10.94 13.61
N ASN A 54 14.75 -9.62 13.56
CA ASN A 54 13.80 -8.66 12.98
C ASN A 54 13.41 -8.96 11.52
N ARG A 55 14.33 -9.57 10.77
CA ARG A 55 14.10 -10.04 9.39
C ARG A 55 14.56 -11.48 9.28
N GLY A 56 13.85 -12.28 8.50
CA GLY A 56 14.18 -13.69 8.34
C GLY A 56 13.24 -14.41 7.41
N THR A 57 13.24 -15.74 7.52
CA THR A 57 12.31 -16.61 6.83
C THR A 57 11.70 -17.60 7.80
N PHE A 58 10.51 -18.08 7.46
CA PHE A 58 9.90 -19.24 8.10
C PHE A 58 9.34 -20.18 7.03
N THR A 59 9.12 -21.44 7.39
CA THR A 59 8.53 -22.44 6.51
C THR A 59 7.08 -22.68 6.93
N ASP A 60 6.15 -22.50 6.00
CA ASP A 60 4.77 -22.92 6.16
C ASP A 60 4.71 -24.45 6.19
N ALA A 61 4.33 -25.01 7.34
CA ALA A 61 4.31 -26.45 7.55
C ALA A 61 3.24 -27.18 6.72
N ARG A 62 2.28 -26.44 6.14
CA ARG A 62 1.14 -27.01 5.39
C ARG A 62 1.54 -27.42 3.98
N ASP A 63 2.45 -26.68 3.35
CA ASP A 63 2.86 -26.89 1.94
C ASP A 63 4.39 -26.86 1.72
N GLY A 64 5.17 -26.56 2.76
CA GLY A 64 6.63 -26.47 2.69
C GLY A 64 7.15 -25.17 2.08
N GLN A 65 6.28 -24.20 1.79
CA GLN A 65 6.69 -22.91 1.21
C GLN A 65 7.48 -22.09 2.24
N VAL A 66 8.57 -21.50 1.78
CA VAL A 66 9.39 -20.61 2.60
C VAL A 66 9.01 -19.17 2.29
N TYR A 67 8.62 -18.42 3.32
CA TYR A 67 8.27 -17.01 3.20
C TYR A 67 9.24 -16.16 4.00
N LYS A 68 9.60 -15.01 3.44
CA LYS A 68 10.28 -13.94 4.17
C LYS A 68 9.34 -13.21 5.11
N TYR A 69 9.89 -12.62 6.16
CA TYR A 69 9.19 -11.70 7.05
C TYR A 69 10.09 -10.53 7.45
N THR A 70 9.46 -9.43 7.86
CA THR A 70 10.11 -8.20 8.33
C THR A 70 9.34 -7.60 9.51
N THR A 71 10.06 -6.96 10.43
CA THR A 71 9.47 -6.28 11.59
C THR A 71 9.39 -4.79 11.30
N ILE A 72 8.18 -4.22 11.42
CA ILE A 72 7.89 -2.80 11.18
C ILE A 72 7.14 -2.27 12.40
N GLY A 73 7.73 -1.29 13.08
CA GLY A 73 7.27 -0.89 14.41
C GLY A 73 7.28 -2.10 15.35
N ASN A 74 6.09 -2.45 15.85
CA ASN A 74 5.90 -3.61 16.75
C ASN A 74 5.24 -4.81 16.05
N GLN A 75 5.06 -4.76 14.73
CA GLN A 75 4.35 -5.78 13.96
C GLN A 75 5.33 -6.58 13.10
N VAL A 76 5.17 -7.91 13.08
CA VAL A 76 5.98 -8.81 12.23
C VAL A 76 5.12 -9.24 11.05
N TRP A 77 5.45 -8.72 9.88
CA TRP A 77 4.70 -8.93 8.64
C TRP A 77 5.40 -9.95 7.76
N MET A 78 4.63 -10.77 7.04
CA MET A 78 5.18 -11.45 5.88
C MET A 78 5.71 -10.41 4.88
N ALA A 79 6.87 -10.66 4.28
CA ALA A 79 7.48 -9.82 3.23
C ALA A 79 7.16 -10.35 1.82
N GLU A 80 6.31 -11.38 1.73
CA GLU A 80 5.79 -11.93 0.49
C GLU A 80 4.27 -12.15 0.57
N ASN A 81 3.59 -12.11 -0.57
CA ASN A 81 2.20 -12.51 -0.66
C ASN A 81 2.07 -14.02 -0.44
N LEU A 82 0.99 -14.44 0.20
CA LEU A 82 0.71 -15.86 0.45
C LEU A 82 0.59 -16.63 -0.87
N LYS A 83 1.25 -17.78 -0.96
CA LYS A 83 1.29 -18.70 -2.12
C LYS A 83 0.59 -20.03 -1.86
N PHE A 84 -0.04 -20.20 -0.70
CA PHE A 84 -0.74 -21.42 -0.29
C PHE A 84 -1.89 -21.78 -1.25
N ASP A 85 -1.93 -23.02 -1.74
CA ASP A 85 -2.99 -23.44 -2.66
C ASP A 85 -4.28 -23.77 -1.91
N ALA A 86 -5.17 -22.77 -1.83
CA ALA A 86 -6.46 -22.86 -1.17
C ALA A 86 -7.63 -22.96 -2.19
N PRO A 87 -8.81 -23.44 -1.76
CA PRO A 87 -10.02 -23.39 -2.58
C PRO A 87 -10.27 -21.99 -3.15
N TYR A 88 -10.66 -21.94 -4.42
CA TYR A 88 -10.98 -20.70 -5.13
C TYR A 88 -9.83 -19.69 -5.23
N SER A 89 -8.59 -20.11 -4.98
CA SER A 89 -7.39 -19.32 -5.24
C SER A 89 -6.92 -19.47 -6.69
N LEU A 90 -6.20 -18.47 -7.22
CA LEU A 90 -5.64 -18.51 -8.58
C LEU A 90 -4.41 -17.63 -8.74
N CYS A 91 -3.57 -17.96 -9.73
CA CYS A 91 -2.43 -17.15 -10.11
C CYS A 91 -2.82 -15.90 -10.90
N TYR A 92 -1.96 -14.89 -10.86
CA TYR A 92 -2.04 -13.73 -11.75
C TYR A 92 -2.20 -14.18 -13.21
N GLY A 93 -3.16 -13.59 -13.92
CA GLY A 93 -3.47 -13.92 -15.32
C GLY A 93 -3.86 -15.39 -15.60
N LYS A 94 -4.06 -16.21 -14.55
CA LYS A 94 -4.16 -17.68 -14.64
C LYS A 94 -2.91 -18.33 -15.28
N ILE A 95 -1.75 -17.72 -15.06
CA ILE A 95 -0.45 -18.20 -15.54
C ILE A 95 0.29 -18.75 -14.32
N GLU A 96 0.50 -20.07 -14.27
CA GLU A 96 1.06 -20.79 -13.11
C GLU A 96 2.35 -20.16 -12.56
N GLY A 97 3.29 -19.76 -13.44
CA GLY A 97 4.56 -19.17 -13.01
C GLY A 97 4.46 -17.79 -12.35
N PHE A 98 3.32 -17.10 -12.46
CA PHE A 98 3.15 -15.80 -11.80
C PHE A 98 2.69 -15.90 -10.35
N CYS A 99 2.28 -17.08 -9.88
CA CYS A 99 2.09 -17.33 -8.45
C CYS A 99 3.40 -17.17 -7.66
N ASP A 100 4.53 -17.56 -8.24
CA ASP A 100 5.84 -17.44 -7.57
C ASP A 100 6.25 -15.99 -7.36
N THR A 101 5.86 -15.11 -8.30
CA THR A 101 6.12 -13.67 -8.25
C THR A 101 5.11 -12.95 -7.36
N PHE A 102 3.81 -12.99 -7.73
CA PHE A 102 2.78 -12.14 -7.11
C PHE A 102 2.03 -12.80 -5.95
N GLY A 103 2.30 -14.08 -5.66
CA GLY A 103 1.43 -14.88 -4.80
C GLY A 103 0.14 -15.27 -5.51
N ARG A 104 -0.81 -15.77 -4.73
CA ARG A 104 -2.15 -16.13 -5.22
C ARG A 104 -3.17 -15.05 -4.86
N PHE A 105 -4.24 -15.00 -5.66
CA PHE A 105 -5.45 -14.25 -5.34
C PHE A 105 -6.46 -15.20 -4.73
N TYR A 106 -7.02 -14.84 -3.59
CA TYR A 106 -7.93 -15.68 -2.81
C TYR A 106 -9.33 -15.09 -2.79
N SER A 107 -10.35 -15.94 -2.76
CA SER A 107 -11.67 -15.58 -2.24
C SER A 107 -11.84 -16.24 -0.88
N LEU A 108 -12.36 -15.50 0.09
CA LEU A 108 -12.65 -15.99 1.44
C LEU A 108 -14.15 -16.28 1.63
N HIS A 109 -14.89 -16.44 0.53
CA HIS A 109 -16.32 -16.74 0.52
C HIS A 109 -16.57 -18.23 0.38
N VAL A 110 -17.63 -18.76 1.01
CA VAL A 110 -17.93 -20.21 1.09
C VAL A 110 -17.91 -20.90 -0.27
N ASN A 111 -18.49 -20.30 -1.31
CA ASN A 111 -18.50 -20.85 -2.67
C ASN A 111 -17.50 -20.19 -3.62
N GLY A 112 -16.61 -19.34 -3.11
CA GLY A 112 -15.72 -18.50 -3.91
C GLY A 112 -16.44 -17.41 -4.71
N GLU A 113 -17.75 -17.23 -4.48
CA GLU A 113 -18.60 -16.26 -5.14
C GLU A 113 -18.66 -14.94 -4.36
N TYR A 114 -18.49 -13.82 -5.07
CA TYR A 114 -18.53 -12.50 -4.48
C TYR A 114 -19.94 -12.15 -3.96
N PHE A 115 -20.02 -11.70 -2.70
CA PHE A 115 -21.22 -11.44 -1.88
C PHE A 115 -21.90 -12.66 -1.27
N ASP A 116 -21.33 -13.86 -1.39
CA ASP A 116 -21.76 -14.98 -0.56
C ASP A 116 -21.31 -14.77 0.90
N LEU A 117 -21.69 -15.66 1.81
CA LEU A 117 -21.21 -15.64 3.19
C LEU A 117 -19.70 -15.85 3.23
N PHE A 118 -19.04 -15.20 4.19
CA PHE A 118 -17.64 -15.52 4.49
C PHE A 118 -17.50 -16.92 5.04
N ASP A 119 -16.45 -17.58 4.58
CA ASP A 119 -15.93 -18.79 5.18
C ASP A 119 -15.02 -18.39 6.35
N GLN A 120 -15.57 -18.40 7.56
CA GLN A 120 -14.84 -18.06 8.78
C GLN A 120 -13.73 -19.06 9.08
N GLU A 121 -13.96 -20.35 8.80
CA GLU A 121 -12.94 -21.37 8.99
C GLU A 121 -11.77 -21.13 8.03
N LEU A 122 -12.05 -20.78 6.77
CA LEU A 122 -11.01 -20.39 5.83
C LEU A 122 -10.28 -19.11 6.27
N LEU A 123 -10.99 -18.08 6.74
CA LEU A 123 -10.37 -16.85 7.24
C LEU A 123 -9.37 -17.12 8.37
N ASP A 124 -9.74 -17.99 9.32
CA ASP A 124 -8.92 -18.34 10.49
C ASP A 124 -7.75 -19.27 10.13
N THR A 125 -7.85 -20.02 9.03
CA THR A 125 -6.88 -21.07 8.67
C THR A 125 -6.07 -20.78 7.41
N ILE A 126 -6.36 -19.70 6.68
CA ILE A 126 -5.68 -19.38 5.40
C ILE A 126 -4.23 -18.96 5.63
N CYS A 127 -3.95 -18.21 6.68
CA CYS A 127 -2.59 -17.95 7.15
C CYS A 127 -2.04 -19.15 7.94
N PRO A 128 -0.72 -19.41 7.89
CA PRO A 128 -0.13 -20.52 8.62
C PRO A 128 -0.24 -20.33 10.13
N ALA A 129 -0.15 -21.41 10.91
CA ALA A 129 -0.25 -21.33 12.37
C ALA A 129 0.73 -20.30 12.98
N GLY A 130 0.24 -19.46 13.88
CA GLY A 130 0.97 -18.32 14.45
C GLY A 130 0.96 -17.07 13.55
N TRP A 131 0.17 -17.08 12.48
CA TRP A 131 -0.05 -15.96 11.59
C TRP A 131 -1.54 -15.83 11.27
N HIS A 132 -2.02 -14.61 11.09
CA HIS A 132 -3.41 -14.30 10.79
C HIS A 132 -3.57 -13.33 9.62
N VAL A 133 -4.80 -13.26 9.10
CA VAL A 133 -5.20 -12.21 8.15
C VAL A 133 -5.35 -10.89 8.92
N PRO A 134 -4.61 -9.82 8.57
CA PRO A 134 -4.61 -8.59 9.35
C PRO A 134 -5.95 -7.85 9.29
N SER A 135 -6.34 -7.25 10.41
CA SER A 135 -7.46 -6.32 10.53
C SER A 135 -7.13 -4.95 9.92
N VAL A 136 -8.15 -4.13 9.67
CA VAL A 136 -7.97 -2.73 9.24
C VAL A 136 -7.18 -1.95 10.27
N GLU A 137 -7.38 -2.22 11.56
CA GLU A 137 -6.62 -1.57 12.64
C GLU A 137 -5.12 -1.89 12.55
N GLU A 138 -4.78 -3.14 12.23
CA GLU A 138 -3.38 -3.55 12.07
C GLU A 138 -2.74 -2.98 10.81
N TRP A 139 -3.48 -2.89 9.71
CA TRP A 139 -3.02 -2.17 8.51
C TRP A 139 -2.81 -0.68 8.78
N ASN A 140 -3.68 -0.04 9.55
CA ASN A 140 -3.51 1.37 9.94
C ASN A 140 -2.28 1.56 10.83
N LYS A 141 -2.03 0.66 11.80
CA LYS A 141 -0.80 0.69 12.62
C LYS A 141 0.47 0.57 11.77
N LEU A 142 0.44 -0.26 10.74
CA LEU A 142 1.52 -0.33 9.75
C LEU A 142 1.67 1.01 9.04
N ALA A 143 0.58 1.57 8.50
CA ALA A 143 0.64 2.85 7.78
C ALA A 143 1.14 4.01 8.66
N ASP A 144 0.71 4.08 9.92
CA ASP A 144 1.16 5.07 10.90
C ASP A 144 2.66 4.95 11.18
N SER A 145 3.16 3.71 11.32
CA SER A 145 4.61 3.46 11.48
C SER A 145 5.41 3.92 10.27
N MET A 146 4.79 3.94 9.10
CA MET A 146 5.35 4.43 7.85
C MET A 146 5.08 5.92 7.62
N GLY A 147 4.76 6.70 8.65
CA GLY A 147 4.55 8.15 8.57
C GLY A 147 3.17 8.56 8.05
N GLY A 148 2.16 7.71 8.23
CA GLY A 148 0.77 7.98 7.88
C GLY A 148 0.40 7.57 6.45
N ALA A 149 -0.90 7.65 6.14
CA ALA A 149 -1.49 7.14 4.90
C ALA A 149 -0.87 7.72 3.61
N ASP A 150 -0.48 9.00 3.61
CA ASP A 150 0.12 9.68 2.46
C ASP A 150 1.53 9.18 2.13
N ASN A 151 2.24 8.62 3.12
CA ASN A 151 3.62 8.15 2.96
C ASN A 151 3.73 6.63 2.88
N ALA A 152 2.84 5.92 3.57
CA ALA A 152 2.88 4.46 3.70
C ALA A 152 2.92 3.75 2.34
N GLY A 153 2.12 4.23 1.39
CA GLY A 153 2.10 3.73 0.01
C GLY A 153 3.48 3.73 -0.64
N HIS A 154 4.14 4.88 -0.71
CA HIS A 154 5.47 4.98 -1.31
C HIS A 154 6.51 4.10 -0.61
N ARG A 155 6.46 4.01 0.71
CA ARG A 155 7.50 3.32 1.50
C ARG A 155 7.37 1.81 1.57
N LEU A 156 6.16 1.27 1.40
CA LEU A 156 5.89 -0.17 1.45
C LEU A 156 5.87 -0.82 0.07
N MET A 157 5.63 -0.04 -0.99
CA MET A 157 5.60 -0.55 -2.36
C MET A 157 6.99 -0.97 -2.84
N SER A 158 7.03 -2.02 -3.64
CA SER A 158 8.27 -2.59 -4.19
C SER A 158 9.10 -1.54 -4.94
N SER A 159 10.42 -1.61 -4.76
CA SER A 159 11.38 -0.77 -5.49
C SER A 159 11.69 -1.27 -6.92
N LEU A 160 11.24 -2.47 -7.27
CA LEU A 160 11.40 -3.02 -8.62
C LEU A 160 10.50 -2.30 -9.62
N ASP A 161 10.97 -2.09 -10.85
CA ASP A 161 10.15 -1.51 -11.91
C ASP A 161 9.25 -2.57 -12.59
N PHE A 162 7.96 -2.24 -12.74
CA PHE A 162 6.93 -3.07 -13.36
C PHE A 162 6.34 -2.41 -14.62
N GLY A 163 6.98 -1.37 -15.16
CA GLY A 163 6.64 -0.72 -16.41
C GLY A 163 5.92 0.61 -16.24
N GLU A 164 5.50 1.22 -17.35
CA GLU A 164 5.08 2.63 -17.40
C GLU A 164 3.91 3.01 -16.48
N ARG A 165 3.05 2.05 -16.13
CA ARG A 165 1.91 2.26 -15.23
C ARG A 165 2.28 2.15 -13.75
N TYR A 166 3.52 1.73 -13.47
CA TYR A 166 4.05 1.54 -12.13
C TYR A 166 4.97 2.69 -11.76
N LYS A 167 4.85 3.18 -10.54
CA LYS A 167 5.83 4.08 -9.94
C LYS A 167 6.49 3.33 -8.77
N PRO A 168 7.79 3.04 -8.85
CA PRO A 168 8.51 2.37 -7.78
C PRO A 168 8.36 3.05 -6.42
N GLY A 169 8.15 2.22 -5.39
CA GLY A 169 8.29 2.62 -4.00
C GLY A 169 9.74 2.59 -3.55
N SER A 170 10.00 3.04 -2.33
CA SER A 170 11.33 2.93 -1.71
C SER A 170 11.58 1.56 -1.07
N ASP A 171 10.51 0.85 -0.68
CA ASP A 171 10.55 -0.42 0.05
C ASP A 171 11.48 -0.36 1.28
N ASP A 172 11.35 0.71 2.07
CA ASP A 172 12.30 1.08 3.14
C ASP A 172 12.50 -0.03 4.18
N CYS A 173 11.48 -0.87 4.36
CA CYS A 173 11.44 -1.93 5.38
C CYS A 173 11.45 -3.35 4.83
N GLU A 174 11.73 -3.54 3.54
CA GLU A 174 11.64 -4.85 2.85
C GLU A 174 10.27 -5.53 3.00
N PHE A 175 9.19 -4.73 3.04
CA PHE A 175 7.82 -5.24 3.02
C PHE A 175 7.45 -5.78 1.64
N ASN A 176 8.01 -5.15 0.60
CA ASN A 176 7.92 -5.52 -0.80
C ASN A 176 6.48 -5.76 -1.27
N SER A 177 5.64 -4.72 -1.16
CA SER A 177 4.28 -4.76 -1.69
C SER A 177 4.30 -4.74 -3.22
N LEU A 178 3.93 -5.88 -3.83
CA LEU A 178 3.96 -6.06 -5.28
C LEU A 178 2.66 -5.55 -5.91
N PRO A 179 2.72 -4.89 -7.09
CA PRO A 179 1.55 -4.31 -7.74
C PRO A 179 0.69 -5.37 -8.46
N ALA A 180 0.19 -6.35 -7.72
CA ALA A 180 -0.59 -7.47 -8.25
C ALA A 180 -2.00 -7.06 -8.70
N GLY A 181 -2.54 -5.95 -8.19
CA GLY A 181 -3.92 -5.55 -8.39
C GLY A 181 -4.91 -6.48 -7.68
N TYR A 182 -6.07 -6.70 -8.29
CA TYR A 182 -7.13 -7.61 -7.81
C TYR A 182 -8.03 -8.07 -8.95
N TRP A 183 -8.79 -9.14 -8.71
CA TRP A 183 -9.76 -9.67 -9.69
C TRP A 183 -11.17 -9.16 -9.42
N LEU A 184 -11.80 -8.74 -10.51
CA LEU A 184 -13.21 -8.36 -10.57
C LEU A 184 -14.10 -9.60 -10.80
N LYS A 185 -15.41 -9.41 -10.57
CA LYS A 185 -16.42 -10.49 -10.64
C LYS A 185 -16.59 -11.01 -12.08
N ASP A 186 -16.32 -10.16 -13.06
CA ASP A 186 -16.34 -10.52 -14.49
C ASP A 186 -15.11 -11.34 -14.93
N GLY A 187 -14.17 -11.59 -14.00
CA GLY A 187 -12.95 -12.35 -14.28
C GLY A 187 -11.86 -11.51 -14.94
N ASN A 188 -11.96 -10.18 -14.94
CA ASN A 188 -10.88 -9.30 -15.36
C ASN A 188 -9.98 -8.91 -14.19
N LEU A 189 -8.69 -8.70 -14.48
CA LEU A 189 -7.74 -8.14 -13.53
C LEU A 189 -7.77 -6.61 -13.61
N TYR A 190 -7.70 -5.95 -12.46
CA TYR A 190 -7.71 -4.49 -12.36
C TYR A 190 -6.59 -4.03 -11.41
N PHE A 191 -6.14 -2.78 -11.56
CA PHE A 191 -4.97 -2.22 -10.85
C PHE A 191 -3.64 -2.97 -11.04
N GLU A 192 -3.58 -3.89 -12.00
CA GLU A 192 -2.38 -4.63 -12.36
C GLU A 192 -1.20 -3.70 -12.70
N TYR A 193 -0.02 -4.00 -12.17
CA TYR A 193 1.19 -3.20 -12.37
C TYR A 193 1.03 -1.72 -11.96
N SER A 194 0.06 -1.38 -11.12
CA SER A 194 -0.15 -0.01 -10.63
C SER A 194 -0.31 0.06 -9.12
N GLY A 195 -0.87 -0.97 -8.49
CA GLY A 195 -1.08 -0.99 -7.05
C GLY A 195 -1.35 -2.41 -6.54
N SER A 196 -1.50 -2.50 -5.23
CA SER A 196 -1.76 -3.75 -4.52
C SER A 196 -3.03 -3.64 -3.70
N THR A 197 -3.70 -4.75 -3.48
CA THR A 197 -4.90 -4.83 -2.63
C THR A 197 -4.89 -6.13 -1.86
N TYR A 198 -5.12 -6.01 -0.56
CA TYR A 198 -5.01 -7.09 0.41
C TYR A 198 -6.32 -7.30 1.15
N TRP A 199 -6.63 -8.56 1.43
CA TRP A 199 -7.72 -8.90 2.35
C TRP A 199 -7.47 -8.34 3.75
N SER A 200 -8.57 -7.93 4.39
CA SER A 200 -8.62 -7.72 5.83
C SER A 200 -9.63 -8.65 6.49
N SER A 201 -9.33 -9.08 7.71
CA SER A 201 -10.24 -9.82 8.59
C SER A 201 -11.36 -8.96 9.20
N THR A 202 -11.30 -7.63 9.04
CA THR A 202 -12.37 -6.74 9.53
C THR A 202 -13.60 -6.87 8.64
N ALA A 203 -14.63 -7.53 9.18
CA ALA A 203 -15.93 -7.64 8.52
C ALA A 203 -16.68 -6.29 8.50
N LYS A 204 -17.37 -6.01 7.40
CA LYS A 204 -18.38 -4.95 7.31
C LYS A 204 -19.76 -5.52 7.58
N ASP A 205 -20.04 -6.68 6.98
CA ASP A 205 -21.26 -7.46 7.13
C ASP A 205 -20.94 -8.96 6.90
N LEU A 206 -21.97 -9.80 6.81
CA LEU A 206 -21.80 -11.26 6.69
C LEU A 206 -21.17 -11.71 5.37
N GLY A 207 -21.19 -10.88 4.32
CA GLY A 207 -20.67 -11.22 2.99
C GLY A 207 -19.62 -10.25 2.45
N SER A 208 -19.35 -9.15 3.15
CA SER A 208 -18.35 -8.14 2.77
C SER A 208 -17.43 -7.77 3.94
N SER A 209 -16.15 -7.63 3.64
CA SER A 209 -15.10 -7.20 4.56
C SER A 209 -14.43 -5.97 3.98
N TYR A 210 -13.53 -5.40 4.75
CA TYR A 210 -12.64 -4.39 4.21
C TYR A 210 -11.44 -5.06 3.51
N SER A 211 -10.82 -4.27 2.65
CA SER A 211 -9.54 -4.52 2.04
C SER A 211 -8.68 -3.28 2.20
N CYS A 212 -7.37 -3.45 2.19
CA CYS A 212 -6.44 -2.33 2.24
C CYS A 212 -5.53 -2.38 1.02
N GLY A 213 -5.36 -1.23 0.38
CA GLY A 213 -4.60 -1.07 -0.84
C GLY A 213 -3.46 -0.08 -0.69
N LEU A 214 -2.42 -0.31 -1.48
CA LEU A 214 -1.25 0.56 -1.57
C LEU A 214 -1.02 0.95 -3.03
N THR A 215 -0.76 2.23 -3.24
CA THR A 215 -0.13 2.76 -4.45
C THR A 215 1.13 3.52 -4.06
N SER A 216 1.94 3.96 -5.02
CA SER A 216 3.09 4.82 -4.73
C SER A 216 2.74 6.18 -4.12
N LYS A 217 1.45 6.53 -4.03
CA LYS A 217 0.98 7.85 -3.58
C LYS A 217 0.30 7.80 -2.22
N GLU A 218 -0.40 6.71 -1.92
CA GLU A 218 -1.21 6.62 -0.72
C GLU A 218 -1.51 5.17 -0.35
N PHE A 219 -1.87 5.01 0.91
CA PHE A 219 -2.53 3.85 1.49
C PHE A 219 -3.99 4.17 1.77
N GLY A 220 -4.88 3.20 1.59
CA GLY A 220 -6.27 3.34 1.99
C GLY A 220 -6.98 2.00 2.12
N CYS A 221 -8.08 1.97 2.87
CA CYS A 221 -8.92 0.78 2.98
C CYS A 221 -10.34 1.05 2.46
N ASP A 222 -10.89 0.10 1.71
CA ASP A 222 -12.22 0.14 1.09
C ASP A 222 -12.85 -1.26 1.13
N LEU A 223 -14.00 -1.47 0.51
CA LEU A 223 -14.64 -2.78 0.43
C LEU A 223 -13.80 -3.78 -0.36
N ASN A 224 -13.80 -5.01 0.15
CA ASN A 224 -13.11 -6.12 -0.50
C ASN A 224 -13.58 -6.31 -1.94
N GLN A 225 -12.65 -6.79 -2.76
CA GLN A 225 -12.92 -7.23 -4.12
C GLN A 225 -13.06 -8.76 -4.14
N PRO A 226 -13.61 -9.35 -5.23
CA PRO A 226 -13.85 -10.78 -5.32
C PRO A 226 -12.64 -11.67 -5.02
N LYS A 227 -11.47 -11.35 -5.58
CA LYS A 227 -10.22 -12.04 -5.25
C LYS A 227 -9.05 -11.07 -5.14
N MET A 228 -8.31 -11.18 -4.05
CA MET A 228 -7.22 -10.28 -3.68
C MET A 228 -6.08 -11.06 -3.06
N SER A 229 -4.92 -10.43 -2.94
CA SER A 229 -3.78 -11.02 -2.25
C SER A 229 -4.03 -11.11 -0.75
N ILE A 230 -3.32 -12.03 -0.07
CA ILE A 230 -3.26 -12.09 1.39
C ILE A 230 -1.82 -11.84 1.82
N ARG A 231 -1.67 -11.02 2.85
CA ARG A 231 -0.40 -10.67 3.47
C ARG A 231 -0.56 -10.88 4.97
N CYS A 232 -0.05 -12.00 5.50
CA CYS A 232 -0.31 -12.37 6.88
C CYS A 232 0.57 -11.57 7.85
N LEU A 233 0.04 -11.38 9.05
CA LEU A 233 0.71 -10.80 10.20
C LEU A 233 0.93 -11.88 11.26
N LYS A 234 1.99 -11.78 12.06
CA LYS A 234 2.28 -12.74 13.14
C LYS A 234 1.43 -12.45 14.38
N ASP A 235 0.98 -13.51 15.06
CA ASP A 235 0.28 -13.47 16.37
C ASP A 235 1.24 -13.17 17.51
#